data_AF-A0A349UIQ2-F1
#
_entry.id   AF-A0A349UIQ2-F1
#
_cell.length_a   1.000
_cell.length_b   1.000
_cell.length_c   1.000
_cell.angle_alpha   90.00
_cell.angle_beta   90.00
_cell.angle_gamma   90.00
#
_symmetry.space_group_name_H-M   'P 1'
#
loop_
_entity.id
_entity.type
_entity.pdbx_description
1 polymer ?
#
loop_
_entity_poly.entity_id
_entity_poly.type
_entity_poly.pdbx_seq_one_letter_code
_entity_poly.pdbx_strand_id
1 'polypeptide(L)'
;MAVVMSVTNYNRWFCGTTDRFCMHEFFSHNEISSFISNSYHQLRLFGQKYPNPSGNSIDMSESCDKVFVTIVHNTFLDEMQMKSPRSITAARKATQAKIALTDLVRRLGSQAKLPTVRQLCKTMGVSIATLDAALGELEKQGIISRRQGSGIYASSLARTRRVGLVIGYDLFNEDISMFGRLLFRGLQAEARQHDHLLAYYIDDPLHDQDEHGLSQLALDLQSERVEGLMLVAISPERIPEVRAFELPCVFFTAHAQYTPRVCLDEAAQVNLGVPALLEQGCRRIALAYPAGADDAIPPLVAMFKEALAKAGLPAEPSWLVPCQLPGQMRALRAVGHFRRAWLGWDCKPDGLLSYDDNYTAGALHALETLDLEAGKDVKIVSHANKGSNLFGSAPVMRLEIDPVEVARGMIEMIDCLLEGKQPVTQVLRVAPQLILPNVATGFIPNHSDNVAAARAEKNLPVAPDGSAKKP
;
A
#
# COMPACT_ATOMS: atom_id res chain seq x y z
N MET A 1 6.67 -33.57 -30.19
CA MET A 1 7.74 -33.22 -31.15
C MET A 1 7.14 -32.72 -32.47
N ALA A 2 6.16 -31.84 -32.35
CA ALA A 2 5.52 -31.01 -33.38
C ALA A 2 5.10 -29.76 -32.60
N VAL A 3 5.15 -28.57 -33.20
CA VAL A 3 5.16 -27.24 -32.54
C VAL A 3 6.57 -26.77 -32.13
N VAL A 4 7.51 -26.83 -33.07
CA VAL A 4 8.65 -25.88 -33.15
C VAL A 4 8.70 -25.43 -34.62
N MET A 5 7.70 -24.68 -35.05
CA MET A 5 7.63 -24.07 -36.37
C MET A 5 6.63 -22.92 -36.31
N SER A 6 7.07 -21.76 -35.82
CA SER A 6 6.29 -20.51 -35.95
C SER A 6 7.08 -19.21 -35.71
N VAL A 7 8.36 -19.25 -35.31
CA VAL A 7 9.11 -18.01 -34.99
C VAL A 7 10.23 -17.71 -35.99
N THR A 8 10.41 -18.52 -37.04
CA THR A 8 11.51 -18.37 -38.02
C THR A 8 11.16 -17.67 -39.34
N ASN A 9 10.02 -16.96 -39.44
CA ASN A 9 9.61 -16.31 -40.70
C ASN A 9 9.88 -14.81 -40.82
N TYR A 10 10.63 -14.20 -39.90
CA TYR A 10 11.17 -12.84 -40.10
C TYR A 10 12.70 -12.89 -40.08
N ASN A 11 13.29 -13.37 -41.18
CA ASN A 11 14.62 -13.00 -41.68
C ASN A 11 15.03 -13.96 -42.81
N ARG A 12 14.80 -13.58 -44.07
CA ARG A 12 15.64 -13.98 -45.22
C ARG A 12 15.22 -13.27 -46.51
N TRP A 13 15.86 -12.12 -46.77
CA TRP A 13 16.30 -11.74 -48.09
C TRP A 13 17.83 -11.72 -48.04
N PHE A 14 18.47 -12.87 -48.21
CA PHE A 14 19.86 -12.96 -48.68
C PHE A 14 20.08 -14.37 -49.24
N CYS A 15 20.55 -14.40 -50.48
CA CYS A 15 20.75 -15.54 -51.36
C CYS A 15 22.06 -16.29 -51.02
N GLY A 16 22.13 -17.60 -51.33
CA GLY A 16 23.40 -18.30 -51.57
C GLY A 16 23.76 -19.47 -50.65
N THR A 17 23.47 -20.69 -51.13
CA THR A 17 24.26 -21.94 -51.07
C THR A 17 25.12 -22.29 -49.83
N THR A 18 24.74 -23.43 -49.21
CA THR A 18 25.58 -24.49 -48.59
C THR A 18 26.82 -24.07 -47.80
N ASP A 19 26.75 -24.10 -46.46
CA ASP A 19 27.60 -24.95 -45.61
C ASP A 19 27.28 -24.77 -44.11
N ARG A 20 27.68 -25.77 -43.32
CA ARG A 20 27.52 -25.89 -41.86
C ARG A 20 27.97 -24.60 -41.13
N PHE A 21 27.10 -24.05 -40.29
CA PHE A 21 27.50 -23.08 -39.26
C PHE A 21 27.05 -23.55 -37.87
N CYS A 22 28.04 -23.88 -37.04
CA CYS A 22 27.92 -23.78 -35.58
C CYS A 22 27.83 -22.30 -35.21
N MET A 23 26.81 -21.89 -34.48
CA MET A 23 26.83 -20.59 -33.78
C MET A 23 26.99 -20.82 -32.28
N HIS A 24 28.23 -20.64 -31.81
CA HIS A 24 28.51 -20.12 -30.48
C HIS A 24 28.34 -18.59 -30.57
N GLU A 25 27.19 -18.07 -30.17
CA GLU A 25 27.06 -16.65 -29.80
C GLU A 25 26.41 -16.58 -28.41
N PHE A 26 27.21 -16.12 -27.44
CA PHE A 26 26.79 -15.83 -26.08
C PHE A 26 25.99 -14.53 -26.10
N PHE A 27 24.66 -14.62 -26.01
CA PHE A 27 23.84 -13.47 -25.61
C PHE A 27 23.97 -13.26 -24.10
N SER A 28 24.07 -12.01 -23.67
CA SER A 28 24.05 -11.68 -22.24
C SER A 28 22.65 -11.92 -21.65
N HIS A 29 22.56 -12.28 -20.37
CA HIS A 29 21.30 -12.65 -19.70
C HIS A 29 20.19 -11.58 -19.82
N ASN A 30 20.58 -10.30 -19.89
CA ASN A 30 19.66 -9.17 -20.05
C ASN A 30 19.03 -9.11 -21.45
N GLU A 31 19.74 -9.53 -22.49
CA GLU A 31 19.23 -9.49 -23.87
C GLU A 31 18.20 -10.61 -24.12
N ILE A 32 18.41 -11.78 -23.52
CA ILE A 32 17.46 -12.90 -23.60
C ILE A 32 16.17 -12.57 -22.83
N SER A 33 16.28 -12.01 -21.62
CA SER A 33 15.11 -11.62 -20.81
C SER A 33 14.29 -10.50 -21.49
N SER A 34 14.97 -9.50 -22.05
CA SER A 34 14.32 -8.40 -22.77
C SER A 34 13.66 -8.87 -24.08
N PHE A 35 14.28 -9.79 -24.82
CA PHE A 35 13.72 -10.39 -26.03
C PHE A 35 12.48 -11.25 -25.75
N ILE A 36 12.48 -12.02 -24.66
CA ILE A 36 11.35 -12.86 -24.24
C ILE A 36 10.19 -12.01 -23.72
N SER A 37 10.45 -10.97 -22.92
CA SER A 37 9.42 -10.06 -22.39
C SER A 37 8.74 -9.26 -23.50
N ASN A 38 9.52 -8.70 -24.45
CA ASN A 38 8.96 -8.00 -25.62
C ASN A 38 8.14 -8.93 -26.52
N SER A 39 8.55 -10.19 -26.68
CA SER A 39 7.81 -11.18 -27.48
C SER A 39 6.48 -11.56 -26.82
N TYR A 40 6.44 -11.68 -25.48
CA TYR A 40 5.23 -11.97 -24.71
C TYR A 40 4.23 -10.81 -24.77
N HIS A 41 4.72 -9.57 -24.67
CA HIS A 41 3.88 -8.37 -24.75
C HIS A 41 3.31 -8.14 -26.16
N GLN A 42 4.09 -8.42 -27.21
CA GLN A 42 3.63 -8.38 -28.61
C GLN A 42 2.57 -9.45 -28.90
N LEU A 43 2.74 -10.68 -28.42
CA LEU A 43 1.76 -11.76 -28.61
C LEU A 43 0.42 -11.48 -27.91
N ARG A 44 0.43 -10.86 -26.72
CA ARG A 44 -0.79 -10.41 -26.02
C ARG A 44 -1.54 -9.32 -26.79
N LEU A 45 -0.81 -8.35 -27.36
CA LEU A 45 -1.41 -7.26 -28.13
C LEU A 45 -2.01 -7.73 -29.47
N PHE A 46 -1.40 -8.74 -30.10
CA PHE A 46 -1.94 -9.36 -31.33
C PHE A 46 -3.18 -10.22 -31.07
N GLY A 47 -3.24 -10.93 -29.94
CA GLY A 47 -4.40 -11.75 -29.55
C GLY A 47 -5.68 -10.95 -29.28
N GLN A 48 -5.57 -9.67 -28.92
CA GLN A 48 -6.73 -8.79 -28.71
C GLN A 48 -7.29 -8.15 -29.99
N LYS A 49 -6.52 -8.10 -31.10
CA LYS A 49 -6.91 -7.32 -32.30
C LYS A 49 -7.52 -8.11 -33.46
N TYR A 50 -7.48 -9.45 -33.45
CA TYR A 50 -8.05 -10.26 -34.54
C TYR A 50 -8.77 -11.51 -34.03
N PRO A 51 -10.11 -11.60 -34.11
CA PRO A 51 -10.81 -12.86 -33.91
C PRO A 51 -10.57 -13.79 -35.12
N ASN A 52 -10.12 -15.02 -34.84
CA ASN A 52 -9.87 -16.06 -35.84
C ASN A 52 -11.19 -16.46 -36.56
N PRO A 53 -11.28 -16.45 -37.90
CA PRO A 53 -12.52 -16.79 -38.63
C PRO A 53 -12.89 -18.28 -38.68
N SER A 54 -12.17 -19.17 -37.98
CA SER A 54 -12.28 -20.63 -38.19
C SER A 54 -12.81 -21.45 -36.99
N GLY A 55 -13.40 -20.83 -35.98
CA GLY A 55 -14.25 -21.52 -34.99
C GLY A 55 -13.57 -22.52 -34.04
N ASN A 56 -12.27 -22.75 -34.16
CA ASN A 56 -11.51 -23.56 -33.21
C ASN A 56 -10.65 -22.65 -32.31
N SER A 57 -11.04 -22.53 -31.04
CA SER A 57 -10.24 -21.87 -30.01
C SER A 57 -9.07 -22.77 -29.62
N ILE A 58 -7.86 -22.45 -30.10
CA ILE A 58 -6.63 -22.98 -29.50
C ILE A 58 -6.28 -22.03 -28.36
N ASP A 59 -6.43 -22.49 -27.13
CA ASP A 59 -5.99 -21.77 -25.94
C ASP A 59 -4.46 -21.73 -25.92
N MET A 60 -3.88 -20.58 -26.30
CA MET A 60 -2.44 -20.37 -26.32
C MET A 60 -1.85 -20.06 -24.93
N SER A 61 -2.69 -19.82 -23.90
CA SER A 61 -2.21 -19.48 -22.56
C SER A 61 -1.48 -20.66 -21.90
N GLU A 62 -2.10 -21.86 -21.92
CA GLU A 62 -1.50 -23.08 -21.37
C GLU A 62 -0.18 -23.49 -22.06
N SER A 63 -0.09 -23.26 -23.38
CA SER A 63 1.11 -23.63 -24.14
C SER A 63 2.26 -22.68 -23.86
N CYS A 64 1.98 -21.39 -23.67
CA CYS A 64 2.99 -20.40 -23.27
C CYS A 64 3.46 -20.61 -21.84
N ASP A 65 2.58 -20.95 -20.90
CA ASP A 65 2.95 -21.25 -19.51
C ASP A 65 3.81 -22.50 -19.41
N LYS A 66 3.49 -23.56 -20.18
CA LYS A 66 4.33 -24.77 -20.26
C LYS A 66 5.71 -24.48 -20.83
N VAL A 67 5.83 -23.59 -21.82
CA VAL A 67 7.12 -23.18 -22.40
C VAL A 67 7.91 -22.30 -21.42
N PHE A 68 7.26 -21.36 -20.72
CA PHE A 68 7.89 -20.49 -19.73
C PHE A 68 8.40 -21.28 -18.52
N VAL A 69 7.59 -22.18 -17.98
CA VAL A 69 7.99 -23.09 -16.90
C VAL A 69 9.13 -24.01 -17.36
N THR A 70 9.11 -24.53 -18.60
CA THR A 70 10.19 -25.41 -19.09
C THR A 70 11.50 -24.65 -19.31
N ILE A 71 11.47 -23.41 -19.78
CA ILE A 71 12.68 -22.59 -19.97
C ILE A 71 13.27 -22.18 -18.62
N VAL A 72 12.45 -21.70 -17.67
CA VAL A 72 12.93 -21.38 -16.32
C VAL A 72 13.47 -22.64 -15.64
N HIS A 73 12.77 -23.77 -15.74
CA HIS A 73 13.20 -25.02 -15.11
C HIS A 73 14.49 -25.58 -15.72
N ASN A 74 14.67 -25.53 -17.04
CA ASN A 74 15.91 -25.99 -17.69
C ASN A 74 17.09 -25.04 -17.44
N THR A 75 16.87 -23.73 -17.40
CA THR A 75 17.93 -22.76 -17.06
C THR A 75 18.36 -22.92 -15.59
N PHE A 76 17.40 -23.22 -14.70
CA PHE A 76 17.64 -23.48 -13.28
C PHE A 76 18.34 -24.84 -13.04
N LEU A 77 17.97 -25.87 -13.82
CA LEU A 77 18.62 -27.18 -13.75
C LEU A 77 20.03 -27.17 -14.35
N ASP A 78 20.28 -26.45 -15.44
CA ASP A 78 21.62 -26.33 -16.03
C ASP A 78 22.58 -25.55 -15.10
N GLU A 79 22.12 -24.51 -14.39
CA GLU A 79 22.94 -23.82 -13.37
C GLU A 79 23.23 -24.68 -12.14
N MET A 80 22.30 -25.56 -11.73
CA MET A 80 22.53 -26.50 -10.63
C MET A 80 23.40 -27.69 -11.06
N GLN A 81 23.31 -28.15 -12.31
CA GLN A 81 24.15 -29.22 -12.85
C GLN A 81 25.58 -28.77 -13.17
N MET A 82 25.83 -27.47 -13.36
CA MET A 82 27.15 -26.88 -13.60
C MET A 82 27.95 -26.55 -12.31
N LYS A 83 27.32 -26.57 -11.13
CA LYS A 83 28.00 -26.23 -9.86
C LYS A 83 28.43 -27.48 -9.12
N SER A 84 29.74 -27.70 -9.02
CA SER A 84 30.31 -28.82 -8.24
C SER A 84 29.74 -28.87 -6.81
N PRO A 85 29.60 -30.06 -6.19
CA PRO A 85 29.08 -30.19 -4.81
C PRO A 85 29.80 -29.31 -3.77
N ARG A 86 31.08 -29.00 -4.02
CA ARG A 86 31.90 -28.08 -3.20
C ARG A 86 31.44 -26.62 -3.30
N SER A 87 31.03 -26.12 -4.46
CA SER A 87 30.60 -24.72 -4.62
C SER A 87 29.25 -24.44 -3.97
N ILE A 88 28.33 -25.42 -4.01
CA ILE A 88 27.03 -25.36 -3.33
C ILE A 88 27.24 -25.31 -1.80
N THR A 89 28.15 -26.14 -1.28
CA THR A 89 28.48 -26.17 0.16
C THR A 89 29.16 -24.88 0.63
N ALA A 90 30.04 -24.30 -0.19
CA ALA A 90 30.72 -23.05 0.11
C ALA A 90 29.76 -21.85 0.11
N ALA A 91 28.83 -21.79 -0.85
CA ALA A 91 27.79 -20.76 -0.90
C ALA A 91 26.89 -20.81 0.34
N ARG A 92 26.44 -22.00 0.75
CA ARG A 92 25.66 -22.18 1.99
C ARG A 92 26.41 -21.70 3.24
N LYS A 93 27.70 -22.03 3.36
CA LYS A 93 28.53 -21.57 4.50
C LYS A 93 28.73 -20.05 4.50
N ALA A 94 28.83 -19.43 3.33
CA ALA A 94 28.91 -17.98 3.21
C ALA A 94 27.61 -17.30 3.66
N THR A 95 26.45 -17.78 3.19
CA THR A 95 25.13 -17.28 3.63
C THR A 95 24.95 -17.46 5.14
N GLN A 96 25.30 -18.62 5.69
CA GLN A 96 25.19 -18.88 7.13
C GLN A 96 26.13 -17.99 7.96
N ALA A 97 27.35 -17.73 7.48
CA ALA A 97 28.26 -16.78 8.11
C ALA A 97 27.72 -15.35 8.08
N LYS A 98 27.11 -14.92 6.96
CA LYS A 98 26.45 -13.62 6.83
C LYS A 98 25.34 -13.47 7.87
N ILE A 99 24.41 -14.44 7.96
CA ILE A 99 23.31 -14.43 8.94
C ILE A 99 23.86 -14.31 10.37
N ALA A 100 24.81 -15.19 10.74
CA ALA A 100 25.40 -15.19 12.08
C ALA A 100 26.13 -13.87 12.42
N LEU A 101 26.76 -13.26 11.41
CA LEU A 101 27.46 -11.98 11.54
C LEU A 101 26.48 -10.80 11.66
N THR A 102 25.40 -10.79 10.88
CA THR A 102 24.31 -9.81 11.02
C THR A 102 23.69 -9.88 12.42
N ASP A 103 23.42 -11.08 12.94
CA ASP A 103 22.89 -11.27 14.30
C ASP A 103 23.88 -10.82 15.38
N LEU A 104 25.17 -11.02 15.17
CA LEU A 104 26.21 -10.52 16.07
C LEU A 104 26.26 -9.00 16.07
N VAL A 105 26.23 -8.38 14.88
CA VAL A 105 26.24 -6.93 14.69
C VAL A 105 25.02 -6.29 15.36
N ARG A 106 23.82 -6.87 15.17
CA ARG A 106 22.57 -6.45 15.83
C ARG A 106 22.66 -6.51 17.35
N ARG A 107 23.22 -7.61 17.90
CA ARG A 107 23.37 -7.81 19.35
C ARG A 107 24.38 -6.86 20.00
N LEU A 108 25.50 -6.56 19.33
CA LEU A 108 26.53 -5.67 19.85
C LEU A 108 26.10 -4.21 19.86
N GLY A 109 25.18 -3.82 18.96
CA GLY A 109 24.63 -2.47 18.89
C GLY A 109 25.50 -1.51 18.07
N SER A 110 24.95 -0.32 17.82
CA SER A 110 25.55 0.69 16.95
C SER A 110 26.94 1.13 17.43
N GLN A 111 27.87 1.31 16.51
CA GLN A 111 29.26 1.74 16.75
C GLN A 111 30.11 0.75 17.58
N ALA A 112 29.58 -0.41 17.94
CA ALA A 112 30.33 -1.43 18.65
C ALA A 112 31.45 -2.02 17.79
N LYS A 113 32.59 -2.30 18.41
CA LYS A 113 33.72 -2.95 17.75
C LYS A 113 33.48 -4.47 17.68
N LEU A 114 33.50 -5.03 16.48
CA LEU A 114 33.36 -6.47 16.28
C LEU A 114 34.65 -7.21 16.70
N PRO A 115 34.55 -8.51 17.05
CA PRO A 115 35.71 -9.38 17.21
C PRO A 115 36.61 -9.37 15.97
N THR A 116 37.88 -9.70 16.16
CA THR A 116 38.85 -9.76 15.06
C THR A 116 38.45 -10.81 14.02
N VAL A 117 38.87 -10.63 12.76
CA VAL A 117 38.65 -11.60 11.67
C VAL A 117 39.03 -13.02 12.10
N ARG A 118 40.15 -13.18 12.82
CA ARG A 118 40.60 -14.47 13.34
C ARG A 118 39.64 -15.08 14.37
N GLN A 119 39.10 -14.28 15.28
CA GLN A 119 38.09 -14.72 16.25
C GLN A 119 36.78 -15.07 15.56
N LEU A 120 36.32 -14.25 14.62
CA LEU A 120 35.10 -14.50 13.84
C LEU A 120 35.18 -15.81 13.05
N CYS A 121 36.29 -16.06 12.34
CA CYS A 121 36.50 -17.34 11.65
C CYS A 121 36.42 -18.55 12.61
N LYS A 122 37.00 -18.43 13.80
CA LYS A 122 36.98 -19.49 14.82
C LYS A 122 35.57 -19.73 15.36
N THR A 123 34.85 -18.66 15.71
CA THR A 123 33.51 -18.75 16.28
C THR A 123 32.48 -19.25 15.27
N MET A 124 32.61 -18.84 14.01
CA MET A 124 31.67 -19.19 12.93
C MET A 124 32.07 -20.44 12.14
N GLY A 125 33.27 -21.00 12.36
CA GLY A 125 33.73 -22.21 11.69
C GLY A 125 33.93 -22.06 10.17
N VAL A 126 34.27 -20.86 9.71
CA VAL A 126 34.44 -20.54 8.28
C VAL A 126 35.87 -20.11 7.92
N SER A 127 36.21 -20.21 6.64
CA SER A 127 37.48 -19.74 6.11
C SER A 127 37.54 -18.20 6.09
N ILE A 128 38.75 -17.64 6.06
CA ILE A 128 38.95 -16.19 5.94
C ILE A 128 38.27 -15.67 4.67
N ALA A 129 38.44 -16.33 3.52
CA ALA A 129 37.84 -15.90 2.26
C ALA A 129 36.29 -15.86 2.32
N THR A 130 35.68 -16.84 3.00
CA THR A 130 34.22 -16.89 3.21
C THR A 130 33.75 -15.74 4.11
N LEU A 131 34.47 -15.48 5.21
CA LEU A 131 34.15 -14.37 6.10
C LEU A 131 34.35 -13.01 5.42
N ASP A 132 35.38 -12.88 4.59
CA ASP A 132 35.71 -11.62 3.92
C ASP A 132 34.66 -11.25 2.86
N ALA A 133 34.12 -12.25 2.16
CA ALA A 133 32.97 -12.09 1.26
C ALA A 133 31.72 -11.64 2.02
N ALA A 134 31.39 -12.28 3.15
CA ALA A 134 30.25 -11.91 3.99
C ALA A 134 30.38 -10.49 4.56
N LEU A 135 31.56 -10.14 5.11
CA LEU A 135 31.87 -8.80 5.59
C LEU A 135 31.79 -7.78 4.45
N GLY A 136 32.25 -8.11 3.24
CA GLY A 136 32.23 -7.21 2.09
C GLY A 136 30.80 -6.86 1.67
N GLU A 137 29.90 -7.83 1.74
CA GLU A 137 28.48 -7.59 1.46
C GLU A 137 27.80 -6.75 2.55
N LEU A 138 28.06 -7.03 3.82
CA LEU A 138 27.55 -6.19 4.92
C LEU A 138 28.08 -4.76 4.89
N GLU A 139 29.32 -4.58 4.42
CA GLU A 139 29.92 -3.25 4.22
C GLU A 139 29.24 -2.50 3.07
N LYS A 140 28.97 -3.15 1.93
CA LYS A 140 28.18 -2.56 0.84
C LYS A 140 26.76 -2.19 1.28
N GLN A 141 26.17 -2.99 2.16
CA GLN A 141 24.84 -2.72 2.74
C GLN A 141 24.88 -1.61 3.81
N GLY A 142 26.07 -1.13 4.19
CA GLY A 142 26.23 -0.08 5.21
C GLY A 142 25.99 -0.54 6.65
N ILE A 143 25.92 -1.85 6.88
CA ILE A 143 25.67 -2.49 8.19
C ILE A 143 26.93 -2.46 9.06
N ILE A 144 28.11 -2.50 8.44
CA ILE A 144 29.41 -2.38 9.11
C ILE A 144 30.31 -1.36 8.39
N SER A 145 31.37 -0.93 9.08
CA SER A 145 32.47 -0.17 8.48
C SER A 145 33.81 -0.78 8.90
N ARG A 146 34.72 -0.96 7.93
CA ARG A 146 36.10 -1.39 8.23
C ARG A 146 37.02 -0.18 8.31
N ARG A 147 37.75 -0.04 9.40
CA ARG A 147 38.73 1.03 9.61
C ARG A 147 40.12 0.40 9.66
N GLN A 148 40.97 0.74 8.69
CA GLN A 148 42.32 0.17 8.56
C GLN A 148 43.11 0.36 9.87
N GLY A 149 43.72 -0.72 10.36
CA GLY A 149 44.47 -0.75 11.63
C GLY A 149 43.63 -0.63 12.91
N SER A 150 42.35 -0.26 12.81
CA SER A 150 41.47 -0.03 13.96
C SER A 150 40.48 -1.18 14.18
N GLY A 151 40.01 -1.83 13.12
CA GLY A 151 39.13 -3.00 13.18
C GLY A 151 37.81 -2.81 12.43
N ILE A 152 36.82 -3.65 12.75
CA ILE A 152 35.50 -3.66 12.12
C ILE A 152 34.50 -3.12 13.13
N TYR A 153 33.65 -2.18 12.71
CA TYR A 153 32.68 -1.52 13.58
C TYR A 153 31.27 -1.68 13.02
N ALA A 154 30.30 -1.95 13.90
CA ALA A 154 28.89 -1.92 13.57
C ALA A 154 28.46 -0.49 13.21
N SER A 155 27.72 -0.33 12.13
CA SER A 155 27.11 0.96 11.75
C SER A 155 25.98 1.33 12.69
N SER A 156 25.50 2.58 12.66
CA SER A 156 24.21 2.93 13.29
C SER A 156 23.04 2.16 12.67
N LEU A 157 23.18 1.77 11.39
CA LEU A 157 22.21 0.96 10.63
C LEU A 157 22.26 -0.54 10.98
N ALA A 158 23.15 -0.94 11.87
CA ALA A 158 23.32 -2.34 12.29
C ALA A 158 22.06 -2.96 12.89
N ARG A 159 21.25 -2.15 13.59
CA ARG A 159 19.99 -2.60 14.21
C ARG A 159 18.80 -2.45 13.28
N THR A 160 18.90 -1.61 12.25
CA THR A 160 17.75 -1.29 11.42
C THR A 160 17.47 -2.42 10.45
N ARG A 161 16.24 -2.92 10.43
CA ARG A 161 15.78 -3.84 9.38
C ARG A 161 15.22 -3.04 8.22
N ARG A 162 15.44 -3.51 7.00
CA ARG A 162 14.88 -2.85 5.81
C ARG A 162 13.60 -3.57 5.37
N VAL A 163 12.48 -2.86 5.41
CA VAL A 163 11.17 -3.38 5.04
C VAL A 163 10.70 -2.67 3.78
N GLY A 164 10.33 -3.43 2.76
CA GLY A 164 9.76 -2.89 1.54
C GLY A 164 8.29 -2.54 1.76
N LEU A 165 7.91 -1.30 1.43
CA LEU A 165 6.53 -0.85 1.40
C LEU A 165 6.11 -0.74 -0.07
N VAL A 166 5.29 -1.69 -0.51
CA VAL A 166 4.73 -1.72 -1.87
C VAL A 166 3.37 -1.05 -1.85
N ILE A 167 3.21 -0.02 -2.68
CA ILE A 167 2.05 0.87 -2.69
C ILE A 167 1.44 0.86 -4.10
N GLY A 168 0.13 0.58 -4.19
CA GLY A 168 -0.60 0.71 -5.45
C GLY A 168 -0.56 2.14 -6.01
N TYR A 169 -0.41 2.28 -7.33
CA TYR A 169 -0.41 3.59 -8.00
C TYR A 169 -1.66 4.44 -7.69
N ASP A 170 -2.82 3.80 -7.47
CA ASP A 170 -4.06 4.48 -7.12
C ASP A 170 -3.97 5.33 -5.84
N LEU A 171 -3.01 5.02 -4.96
CA LEU A 171 -2.70 5.81 -3.76
C LEU A 171 -1.83 7.05 -4.04
N PHE A 172 -1.49 7.35 -5.29
CA PHE A 172 -0.75 8.54 -5.71
C PHE A 172 -1.54 9.49 -6.62
N ASN A 173 -2.75 9.11 -7.04
CA ASN A 173 -3.63 10.00 -7.81
C ASN A 173 -4.07 11.22 -6.97
N GLU A 174 -4.22 12.40 -7.58
CA GLU A 174 -4.42 13.66 -6.82
C GLU A 174 -5.70 13.73 -5.96
N ASP A 175 -6.60 12.75 -6.07
CA ASP A 175 -7.92 12.68 -5.42
C ASP A 175 -8.08 11.58 -4.35
N ILE A 176 -6.98 11.08 -3.77
CA ILE A 176 -7.05 9.99 -2.78
C ILE A 176 -7.79 10.46 -1.52
N SER A 177 -8.59 9.57 -0.96
CA SER A 177 -9.09 9.70 0.42
C SER A 177 -7.93 10.06 1.36
N MET A 178 -8.17 10.92 2.34
CA MET A 178 -7.13 11.28 3.31
C MET A 178 -6.53 10.05 4.03
N PHE A 179 -7.23 8.92 4.02
CA PHE A 179 -6.77 7.64 4.54
C PHE A 179 -5.37 7.25 4.03
N GLY A 180 -5.11 7.24 2.72
CA GLY A 180 -3.83 6.77 2.18
C GLY A 180 -2.64 7.62 2.66
N ARG A 181 -2.82 8.95 2.67
CA ARG A 181 -1.82 9.90 3.17
C ARG A 181 -1.56 9.75 4.67
N LEU A 182 -2.63 9.58 5.45
CA LEU A 182 -2.53 9.39 6.90
C LEU A 182 -1.91 8.03 7.26
N LEU A 183 -2.28 6.97 6.55
CA LEU A 183 -1.68 5.64 6.67
C LEU A 183 -0.18 5.68 6.36
N PHE A 184 0.22 6.31 5.24
CA PHE A 184 1.63 6.44 4.89
C PHE A 184 2.44 7.16 5.98
N ARG A 185 1.91 8.27 6.51
CA ARG A 185 2.53 8.98 7.64
C ARG A 185 2.61 8.10 8.89
N GLY A 186 1.54 7.36 9.19
CA GLY A 186 1.49 6.40 10.29
C GLY A 186 2.57 5.31 10.15
N LEU A 187 2.66 4.69 8.97
CA LEU A 187 3.67 3.65 8.67
C LEU A 187 5.08 4.20 8.84
N GLN A 188 5.36 5.42 8.36
CA GLN A 188 6.67 6.05 8.57
C GLN A 188 6.97 6.33 10.05
N ALA A 189 5.97 6.71 10.84
CA ALA A 189 6.14 6.99 12.26
C ALA A 189 6.39 5.71 13.06
N GLU A 190 5.53 4.70 12.88
CA GLU A 190 5.60 3.40 13.56
C GLU A 190 6.86 2.64 13.13
N ALA A 191 7.24 2.66 11.84
CA ALA A 191 8.51 2.06 11.38
C ALA A 191 9.74 2.65 12.09
N ARG A 192 9.81 3.98 12.27
CA ARG A 192 10.92 4.62 13.00
C ARG A 192 10.95 4.22 14.48
N GLN A 193 9.80 4.02 15.10
CA GLN A 193 9.71 3.58 16.50
C GLN A 193 10.18 2.13 16.67
N HIS A 194 10.07 1.32 15.63
CA HIS A 194 10.42 -0.10 15.60
C HIS A 194 11.78 -0.38 14.93
N ASP A 195 12.64 0.64 14.76
CA ASP A 195 13.95 0.53 14.10
C ASP A 195 13.87 -0.03 12.65
N HIS A 196 12.79 0.23 11.92
CA HIS A 196 12.67 -0.13 10.50
C HIS A 196 13.05 1.02 9.57
N LEU A 197 13.77 0.68 8.51
CA LEU A 197 13.98 1.53 7.35
C LEU A 197 13.03 1.09 6.23
N LEU A 198 12.11 1.96 5.85
CA LEU A 198 11.18 1.70 4.75
C LEU A 198 11.88 1.95 3.40
N ALA A 199 11.85 0.94 2.52
CA ALA A 199 12.15 1.08 1.10
C ALA A 199 10.83 1.14 0.32
N TYR A 200 10.65 2.15 -0.53
CA TYR A 200 9.36 2.39 -1.18
C TYR A 200 9.35 1.82 -2.59
N TYR A 201 8.27 1.12 -2.91
CA TYR A 201 8.01 0.58 -4.23
C TYR A 201 6.57 0.91 -4.66
N ILE A 202 6.39 1.22 -5.93
CA ILE A 202 5.12 1.64 -6.53
C ILE A 202 4.70 0.57 -7.52
N ASP A 203 3.51 0.01 -7.32
CA ASP A 203 2.83 -0.83 -8.30
C ASP A 203 2.14 0.09 -9.33
N ASP A 204 2.93 0.58 -10.28
CA ASP A 204 2.47 1.31 -11.47
C ASP A 204 2.53 0.39 -12.70
N PRO A 205 1.39 -0.12 -13.18
CA PRO A 205 1.37 -1.01 -14.35
C PRO A 205 1.83 -0.31 -15.64
N LEU A 206 1.89 1.02 -15.68
CA LEU A 206 2.36 1.79 -16.84
C LEU A 206 3.86 2.08 -16.79
N HIS A 207 4.49 2.08 -15.62
CA HIS A 207 5.90 2.49 -15.41
C HIS A 207 6.68 1.54 -14.48
N ASP A 208 6.57 0.23 -14.71
CA ASP A 208 7.18 -0.81 -13.87
C ASP A 208 8.72 -0.94 -13.96
N GLN A 209 9.35 -0.13 -14.83
CA GLN A 209 10.81 -0.12 -15.07
C GLN A 209 11.55 1.00 -14.31
N ASP A 210 10.84 1.81 -13.53
CA ASP A 210 11.43 2.90 -12.75
C ASP A 210 12.23 2.38 -11.55
N GLU A 211 13.08 3.24 -10.96
CA GLU A 211 13.86 2.95 -9.74
C GLU A 211 13.00 2.61 -8.51
N HIS A 212 11.68 2.79 -8.60
CA HIS A 212 10.72 2.44 -7.56
C HIS A 212 9.71 1.39 -8.02
N GLY A 213 9.82 0.83 -9.23
CA GLY A 213 8.91 -0.20 -9.74
C GLY A 213 9.12 -1.58 -9.12
N LEU A 214 8.28 -2.55 -9.50
CA LEU A 214 8.40 -3.94 -9.03
C LEU A 214 9.63 -4.63 -9.63
N SER A 215 10.10 -4.18 -10.79
CA SER A 215 11.39 -4.63 -11.35
C SER A 215 12.56 -4.32 -10.41
N GLN A 216 12.60 -3.12 -9.83
CA GLN A 216 13.63 -2.75 -8.87
C GLN A 216 13.45 -3.49 -7.54
N LEU A 217 12.20 -3.70 -7.09
CA LEU A 217 11.91 -4.57 -5.95
C LEU A 217 12.56 -5.95 -6.16
N ALA A 218 12.32 -6.60 -7.30
CA ALA A 218 12.90 -7.92 -7.59
C ALA A 218 14.43 -7.94 -7.44
N LEU A 219 15.14 -6.90 -7.91
CA LEU A 219 16.59 -6.76 -7.75
C LEU A 219 17.00 -6.57 -6.27
N ASP A 220 16.25 -5.79 -5.52
CA ASP A 220 16.52 -5.58 -4.08
C ASP A 220 16.22 -6.82 -3.24
N LEU A 221 15.22 -7.64 -3.64
CA LEU A 221 14.96 -8.94 -3.04
C LEU A 221 16.09 -9.93 -3.36
N GLN A 222 16.54 -10.00 -4.62
CA GLN A 222 17.66 -10.85 -5.02
C GLN A 222 18.98 -10.50 -4.32
N SER A 223 19.20 -9.22 -4.00
CA SER A 223 20.38 -8.75 -3.27
C SER A 223 20.23 -8.78 -1.75
N GLU A 224 19.15 -9.41 -1.23
CA GLU A 224 18.84 -9.52 0.19
C GLU A 224 18.92 -8.15 0.91
N ARG A 225 18.48 -7.08 0.23
CA ARG A 225 18.44 -5.72 0.79
C ARG A 225 17.17 -5.47 1.57
N VAL A 226 16.11 -6.23 1.29
CA VAL A 226 14.80 -6.13 1.94
C VAL A 226 14.53 -7.45 2.66
N GLU A 227 14.13 -7.36 3.92
CA GLU A 227 13.93 -8.52 4.81
C GLU A 227 12.45 -8.91 4.95
N GLY A 228 11.53 -8.03 4.56
CA GLY A 228 10.09 -8.23 4.65
C GLY A 228 9.33 -7.17 3.86
N LEU A 229 8.07 -7.45 3.58
CA LEU A 229 7.21 -6.63 2.72
C LEU A 229 5.90 -6.28 3.41
N MET A 230 5.51 -5.03 3.27
CA MET A 230 4.18 -4.52 3.56
C MET A 230 3.53 -4.10 2.26
N LEU A 231 2.33 -4.62 1.98
CA LEU A 231 1.63 -4.39 0.72
C LEU A 231 0.34 -3.62 0.97
N VAL A 232 0.20 -2.46 0.34
CA VAL A 232 -0.94 -1.55 0.51
C VAL A 232 -1.52 -1.21 -0.86
N ALA A 233 -2.80 -1.56 -1.07
CA ALA A 233 -3.51 -1.31 -2.32
C ALA A 233 -2.82 -1.88 -3.58
N ILE A 234 -2.02 -2.94 -3.45
CA ILE A 234 -1.43 -3.64 -4.59
C ILE A 234 -2.52 -4.41 -5.36
N SER A 235 -2.36 -4.48 -6.67
CA SER A 235 -3.27 -5.21 -7.55
C SER A 235 -3.20 -6.73 -7.25
N PRO A 236 -4.32 -7.44 -7.05
CA PRO A 236 -4.33 -8.86 -6.67
C PRO A 236 -3.52 -9.80 -7.58
N GLU A 237 -3.46 -9.48 -8.87
CA GLU A 237 -2.73 -10.18 -9.91
C GLU A 237 -1.20 -10.13 -9.74
N ARG A 238 -0.68 -9.10 -9.05
CA ARG A 238 0.75 -8.93 -8.76
C ARG A 238 1.19 -9.62 -7.47
N ILE A 239 0.25 -9.94 -6.59
CA ILE A 239 0.57 -10.57 -5.30
C ILE A 239 1.29 -11.93 -5.45
N PRO A 240 0.92 -12.83 -6.40
CA PRO A 240 1.67 -14.06 -6.62
C PRO A 240 3.15 -13.85 -6.95
N GLU A 241 3.48 -12.82 -7.75
CA GLU A 241 4.86 -12.47 -8.10
C GLU A 241 5.64 -12.07 -6.84
N VAL A 242 5.04 -11.23 -5.99
CA VAL A 242 5.67 -10.80 -4.73
C VAL A 242 5.83 -11.97 -3.74
N ARG A 243 4.87 -12.89 -3.70
CA ARG A 243 4.94 -14.07 -2.81
C ARG A 243 5.96 -15.11 -3.24
N ALA A 244 6.36 -15.14 -4.52
CA ALA A 244 7.36 -16.08 -5.02
C ALA A 244 8.74 -15.91 -4.37
N PHE A 245 9.00 -14.75 -3.73
CA PHE A 245 10.26 -14.47 -3.03
C PHE A 245 10.34 -15.03 -1.60
N GLU A 246 9.28 -15.69 -1.11
CA GLU A 246 9.23 -16.35 0.22
C GLU A 246 9.60 -15.45 1.43
N LEU A 247 9.45 -14.14 1.30
CA LEU A 247 9.69 -13.19 2.38
C LEU A 247 8.48 -13.02 3.29
N PRO A 248 8.69 -12.66 4.57
CA PRO A 248 7.65 -12.13 5.44
C PRO A 248 6.82 -11.06 4.74
N CYS A 249 5.50 -11.28 4.62
CA CYS A 249 4.58 -10.34 3.97
C CYS A 249 3.41 -10.00 4.88
N VAL A 250 3.04 -8.73 4.96
CA VAL A 250 1.82 -8.24 5.62
C VAL A 250 1.00 -7.42 4.64
N PHE A 251 -0.31 -7.67 4.59
CA PHE A 251 -1.20 -7.05 3.62
C PHE A 251 -2.15 -6.06 4.31
N PHE A 252 -2.38 -4.90 3.70
CA PHE A 252 -3.57 -4.09 3.97
C PHE A 252 -4.58 -4.31 2.85
N THR A 253 -5.60 -5.13 3.12
CA THR A 253 -6.57 -5.56 2.09
C THR A 253 -7.84 -6.15 2.69
N ALA A 254 -8.97 -6.02 1.97
CA ALA A 254 -10.19 -6.75 2.29
C ALA A 254 -10.18 -8.20 1.75
N HIS A 255 -9.26 -8.55 0.84
CA HIS A 255 -9.24 -9.86 0.18
C HIS A 255 -8.86 -10.99 1.16
N ALA A 256 -9.79 -11.92 1.37
CA ALA A 256 -9.69 -12.93 2.43
C ALA A 256 -8.54 -13.93 2.27
N GLN A 257 -8.03 -14.10 1.04
CA GLN A 257 -7.00 -15.07 0.67
C GLN A 257 -5.58 -14.67 1.09
N TYR A 258 -5.35 -13.40 1.44
CA TYR A 258 -4.03 -12.91 1.84
C TYR A 258 -3.95 -12.78 3.36
N THR A 259 -2.92 -13.41 3.95
CA THR A 259 -2.61 -13.41 5.39
C THR A 259 -1.10 -13.46 5.61
N PRO A 260 -0.59 -12.90 6.73
CA PRO A 260 -1.32 -12.08 7.71
C PRO A 260 -1.74 -10.73 7.13
N ARG A 261 -2.89 -10.21 7.57
CA ARG A 261 -3.44 -8.95 7.06
C ARG A 261 -4.04 -8.05 8.12
N VAL A 262 -4.05 -6.77 7.80
CA VAL A 262 -4.86 -5.74 8.44
C VAL A 262 -5.98 -5.35 7.48
N CYS A 263 -7.21 -5.22 7.97
CA CYS A 263 -8.34 -4.78 7.17
C CYS A 263 -9.29 -3.92 8.01
N LEU A 264 -10.14 -3.14 7.35
CA LEU A 264 -11.20 -2.41 8.05
C LEU A 264 -12.34 -3.35 8.41
N ASP A 265 -13.00 -3.10 9.54
CA ASP A 265 -14.21 -3.83 9.92
C ASP A 265 -15.43 -3.25 9.20
N GLU A 266 -15.68 -3.73 7.99
CA GLU A 266 -16.82 -3.31 7.16
C GLU A 266 -18.17 -3.66 7.81
N ALA A 267 -18.23 -4.76 8.56
CA ALA A 267 -19.45 -5.19 9.26
C ALA A 267 -19.77 -4.22 10.41
N ALA A 268 -18.76 -3.81 11.18
CA ALA A 268 -18.92 -2.81 12.23
C ALA A 268 -19.42 -1.46 11.67
N GLN A 269 -18.99 -1.06 10.46
CA GLN A 269 -19.50 0.16 9.81
C GLN A 269 -21.01 0.08 9.54
N VAL A 270 -21.55 -1.07 9.08
CA VAL A 270 -23.00 -1.24 8.89
C VAL A 270 -23.71 -1.27 10.24
N ASN A 271 -23.18 -2.04 11.18
CA ASN A 271 -23.79 -2.27 12.50
C ASN A 271 -23.81 -1.03 13.38
N LEU A 272 -22.98 -0.04 13.11
CA LEU A 272 -23.02 1.28 13.76
C LEU A 272 -23.80 2.29 12.93
N GLY A 273 -23.60 2.31 11.61
CA GLY A 273 -24.14 3.36 10.75
C GLY A 273 -25.65 3.26 10.51
N VAL A 274 -26.19 2.05 10.32
CA VAL A 274 -27.63 1.88 10.14
C VAL A 274 -28.39 2.25 11.42
N PRO A 275 -28.05 1.71 12.61
CA PRO A 275 -28.71 2.12 13.84
C PRO A 275 -28.61 3.62 14.12
N ALA A 276 -27.46 4.26 13.87
CA ALA A 276 -27.31 5.69 14.06
C ALA A 276 -28.30 6.52 13.22
N LEU A 277 -28.55 6.14 11.97
CA LEU A 277 -29.57 6.80 11.13
C LEU A 277 -30.99 6.50 11.64
N LEU A 278 -31.27 5.27 12.07
CA LEU A 278 -32.59 4.88 12.59
C LEU A 278 -32.95 5.61 13.89
N GLU A 279 -31.99 5.78 14.80
CA GLU A 279 -32.13 6.55 16.05
C GLU A 279 -32.40 8.02 15.78
N GLN A 280 -31.86 8.53 14.69
CA GLN A 280 -32.14 9.86 14.17
C GLN A 280 -33.51 9.94 13.45
N GLY A 281 -34.29 8.86 13.41
CA GLY A 281 -35.63 8.85 12.83
C GLY A 281 -35.66 8.63 11.31
N CYS A 282 -34.52 8.35 10.67
CA CYS A 282 -34.49 8.00 9.26
C CYS A 282 -35.26 6.68 9.03
N ARG A 283 -35.96 6.61 7.91
CA ARG A 283 -36.72 5.43 7.46
C ARG A 283 -36.47 5.08 6.00
N ARG A 284 -35.84 5.99 5.24
CA ARG A 284 -35.50 5.85 3.83
C ARG A 284 -34.00 6.06 3.67
N ILE A 285 -33.24 4.98 3.81
CA ILE A 285 -31.78 5.05 3.90
C ILE A 285 -31.14 4.64 2.56
N ALA A 286 -30.36 5.55 1.98
CA ALA A 286 -29.48 5.28 0.85
C ALA A 286 -28.09 4.81 1.31
N LEU A 287 -27.44 4.01 0.46
CA LEU A 287 -26.09 3.53 0.67
C LEU A 287 -25.19 3.99 -0.48
N ALA A 288 -24.15 4.76 -0.17
CA ALA A 288 -23.06 5.01 -1.09
C ALA A 288 -21.88 4.09 -0.77
N TYR A 289 -21.47 3.23 -1.71
CA TYR A 289 -20.48 2.17 -1.49
C TYR A 289 -19.44 2.07 -2.62
N PRO A 290 -18.19 1.67 -2.32
CA PRO A 290 -17.19 1.44 -3.36
C PRO A 290 -17.58 0.23 -4.22
N ALA A 291 -17.69 0.43 -5.54
CA ALA A 291 -18.01 -0.63 -6.49
C ALA A 291 -16.72 -1.19 -7.10
N GLY A 292 -16.54 -2.51 -7.05
CA GLY A 292 -15.38 -3.17 -7.65
C GLY A 292 -15.33 -3.04 -9.17
N ALA A 293 -14.17 -3.32 -9.77
CA ALA A 293 -13.95 -3.25 -11.21
C ALA A 293 -14.82 -4.22 -12.04
N ASP A 294 -15.28 -5.31 -11.42
CA ASP A 294 -16.01 -6.39 -12.09
C ASP A 294 -17.55 -6.23 -12.00
N ASP A 295 -18.06 -5.04 -11.66
CA ASP A 295 -19.49 -4.76 -11.40
C ASP A 295 -20.14 -5.65 -10.31
N ALA A 296 -19.34 -6.47 -9.63
CA ALA A 296 -19.81 -7.37 -8.58
C ALA A 296 -20.31 -6.56 -7.38
N ILE A 297 -21.52 -6.88 -6.92
CA ILE A 297 -22.11 -6.27 -5.73
C ILE A 297 -21.26 -6.69 -4.52
N PRO A 298 -20.64 -5.73 -3.80
CA PRO A 298 -19.80 -6.07 -2.65
C PRO A 298 -20.61 -6.75 -1.54
N PRO A 299 -20.00 -7.65 -0.74
CA PRO A 299 -20.63 -8.25 0.44
C PRO A 299 -21.27 -7.21 1.38
N LEU A 300 -20.69 -6.02 1.42
CA LEU A 300 -21.20 -4.86 2.14
C LEU A 300 -22.68 -4.54 1.83
N VAL A 301 -23.08 -4.58 0.56
CA VAL A 301 -24.46 -4.27 0.16
C VAL A 301 -25.43 -5.32 0.73
N ALA A 302 -25.03 -6.58 0.77
CA ALA A 302 -25.82 -7.64 1.38
C ALA A 302 -25.98 -7.42 2.90
N MET A 303 -24.90 -7.06 3.60
CA MET A 303 -24.94 -6.73 5.03
C MET A 303 -25.86 -5.55 5.32
N PHE A 304 -25.80 -4.50 4.50
CA PHE A 304 -26.69 -3.34 4.62
C PHE A 304 -28.17 -3.71 4.41
N LYS A 305 -28.47 -4.50 3.38
CA LYS A 305 -29.84 -5.00 3.12
C LYS A 305 -30.37 -5.81 4.30
N GLU A 306 -29.54 -6.68 4.88
CA GLU A 306 -29.91 -7.46 6.06
C GLU A 306 -30.18 -6.56 7.28
N ALA A 307 -29.36 -5.53 7.50
CA ALA A 307 -29.55 -4.58 8.58
C ALA A 307 -30.87 -3.80 8.46
N LEU A 308 -31.23 -3.34 7.25
CA LEU A 308 -32.53 -2.70 7.00
C LEU A 308 -33.71 -3.67 7.18
N ALA A 309 -33.57 -4.91 6.70
CA ALA A 309 -34.60 -5.93 6.86
C ALA A 309 -34.89 -6.25 8.34
N LYS A 310 -33.84 -6.32 9.18
CA LYS A 310 -33.98 -6.47 10.64
C LYS A 310 -34.74 -5.30 11.29
N ALA A 311 -34.65 -4.11 10.72
CA ALA A 311 -35.40 -2.93 11.15
C ALA A 311 -36.80 -2.81 10.49
N GLY A 312 -37.21 -3.78 9.67
CA GLY A 312 -38.48 -3.76 8.94
C GLY A 312 -38.55 -2.73 7.82
N LEU A 313 -37.40 -2.28 7.30
CA LEU A 313 -37.32 -1.28 6.24
C LEU A 313 -36.91 -1.91 4.89
N PRO A 314 -37.44 -1.40 3.77
CA PRO A 314 -37.03 -1.85 2.45
C PRO A 314 -35.65 -1.27 2.07
N ALA A 315 -34.85 -2.07 1.39
CA ALA A 315 -33.66 -1.59 0.70
C ALA A 315 -34.01 -1.31 -0.77
N GLU A 316 -34.35 -0.06 -1.06
CA GLU A 316 -34.70 0.40 -2.41
C GLU A 316 -33.48 0.32 -3.35
N PRO A 317 -33.56 -0.44 -4.45
CA PRO A 317 -32.43 -0.60 -5.38
C PRO A 317 -31.89 0.71 -5.92
N SER A 318 -32.76 1.69 -6.21
CA SER A 318 -32.33 3.00 -6.71
C SER A 318 -31.50 3.79 -5.69
N TRP A 319 -31.62 3.50 -4.38
CA TRP A 319 -30.84 4.13 -3.31
C TRP A 319 -29.50 3.44 -3.03
N LEU A 320 -29.14 2.41 -3.79
CA LEU A 320 -27.82 1.78 -3.75
C LEU A 320 -26.92 2.46 -4.78
N VAL A 321 -26.02 3.32 -4.30
CA VAL A 321 -25.21 4.21 -5.11
C VAL A 321 -23.76 3.72 -5.18
N PRO A 322 -23.32 3.13 -6.30
CA PRO A 322 -21.90 2.84 -6.49
C PRO A 322 -21.13 4.17 -6.58
N CYS A 323 -20.19 4.39 -5.66
CA CYS A 323 -19.49 5.68 -5.52
C CYS A 323 -18.02 5.64 -5.94
N GLN A 324 -17.53 4.53 -6.49
CA GLN A 324 -16.19 4.42 -7.04
C GLN A 324 -16.12 5.11 -8.41
N LEU A 325 -15.77 6.39 -8.41
CA LEU A 325 -15.71 7.19 -9.63
C LEU A 325 -14.31 7.08 -10.27
N PRO A 326 -14.20 6.65 -11.54
CA PRO A 326 -12.92 6.53 -12.23
C PRO A 326 -12.33 7.91 -12.54
N GLY A 327 -11.01 7.99 -12.64
CA GLY A 327 -10.26 9.18 -13.05
C GLY A 327 -10.12 10.27 -11.98
N GLN A 328 -9.55 11.40 -12.39
CA GLN A 328 -9.27 12.56 -11.55
C GLN A 328 -10.55 13.34 -11.16
N MET A 329 -10.45 14.20 -10.15
CA MET A 329 -11.49 15.06 -9.57
C MET A 329 -12.64 14.29 -8.90
N ARG A 330 -12.34 13.27 -8.07
CA ARG A 330 -13.37 12.37 -7.48
C ARG A 330 -14.43 13.12 -6.68
N ALA A 331 -14.03 14.06 -5.82
CA ALA A 331 -14.97 14.87 -5.04
C ALA A 331 -15.89 15.71 -5.94
N LEU A 332 -15.34 16.37 -6.97
CA LEU A 332 -16.14 17.14 -7.93
C LEU A 332 -17.09 16.27 -8.75
N ARG A 333 -16.62 15.08 -9.19
CA ARG A 333 -17.48 14.11 -9.88
C ARG A 333 -18.58 13.59 -8.96
N ALA A 334 -18.29 13.43 -7.67
CA ALA A 334 -19.27 13.03 -6.66
C ALA A 334 -20.39 14.07 -6.52
N VAL A 335 -20.11 15.37 -6.67
CA VAL A 335 -21.14 16.43 -6.72
C VAL A 335 -22.15 16.12 -7.83
N GLY A 336 -21.66 15.99 -9.06
CA GLY A 336 -22.51 15.70 -10.22
C GLY A 336 -23.21 14.34 -10.11
N HIS A 337 -22.53 13.33 -9.57
CA HIS A 337 -23.06 11.99 -9.37
C HIS A 337 -24.22 11.99 -8.37
N PHE A 338 -24.01 12.54 -7.17
CA PHE A 338 -25.03 12.67 -6.14
C PHE A 338 -26.21 13.51 -6.64
N ARG A 339 -25.94 14.66 -7.27
CA ARG A 339 -27.00 15.52 -7.81
C ARG A 339 -27.89 14.81 -8.83
N ARG A 340 -27.29 14.02 -9.74
CA ARG A 340 -28.07 13.22 -10.71
C ARG A 340 -28.91 12.14 -10.01
N ALA A 341 -28.32 11.40 -9.07
CA ALA A 341 -29.03 10.39 -8.29
C ALA A 341 -30.21 11.03 -7.52
N TRP A 342 -29.92 12.12 -6.81
CA TRP A 342 -30.90 12.88 -6.05
C TRP A 342 -32.08 13.31 -6.91
N LEU A 343 -31.83 13.95 -8.05
CA LEU A 343 -32.90 14.41 -8.95
C LEU A 343 -33.69 13.26 -9.57
N GLY A 344 -33.04 12.11 -9.83
CA GLY A 344 -33.66 10.94 -10.44
C GLY A 344 -34.52 10.07 -9.51
N TRP A 345 -34.39 10.21 -8.18
CA TRP A 345 -35.20 9.42 -7.24
C TRP A 345 -36.63 9.92 -7.13
N ASP A 346 -37.62 9.07 -7.38
CA ASP A 346 -39.04 9.43 -7.19
C ASP A 346 -39.35 9.76 -5.72
N CYS A 347 -38.81 8.95 -4.81
CA CYS A 347 -38.88 9.16 -3.37
C CYS A 347 -37.48 9.44 -2.82
N LYS A 348 -37.30 10.60 -2.16
CA LYS A 348 -35.99 11.01 -1.65
C LYS A 348 -35.64 10.26 -0.35
N PRO A 349 -34.42 9.75 -0.20
CA PRO A 349 -33.96 9.19 1.06
C PRO A 349 -33.87 10.31 2.12
N ASP A 350 -34.15 9.96 3.38
CA ASP A 350 -33.98 10.84 4.54
C ASP A 350 -32.67 10.54 5.29
N GLY A 351 -31.97 9.47 4.93
CA GLY A 351 -30.67 9.08 5.46
C GLY A 351 -29.71 8.63 4.35
N LEU A 352 -28.43 8.95 4.50
CA LEU A 352 -27.34 8.47 3.64
C LEU A 352 -26.28 7.82 4.53
N LEU A 353 -26.01 6.54 4.31
CA LEU A 353 -24.81 5.86 4.80
C LEU A 353 -23.77 5.84 3.68
N SER A 354 -22.64 6.49 3.88
CA SER A 354 -21.57 6.58 2.88
C SER A 354 -20.28 5.94 3.36
N TYR A 355 -19.69 5.10 2.53
CA TYR A 355 -18.41 4.41 2.76
C TYR A 355 -17.21 5.14 2.17
N ASP A 356 -17.42 6.32 1.58
CA ASP A 356 -16.38 7.11 0.92
C ASP A 356 -16.49 8.56 1.38
N ASP A 357 -15.43 9.03 2.04
CA ASP A 357 -15.38 10.38 2.62
C ASP A 357 -15.32 11.46 1.53
N ASN A 358 -14.66 11.18 0.40
CA ASN A 358 -14.68 12.08 -0.76
C ASN A 358 -16.05 12.13 -1.44
N TYR A 359 -16.75 10.99 -1.53
CA TYR A 359 -18.12 10.98 -2.05
C TYR A 359 -19.04 11.81 -1.15
N THR A 360 -18.88 11.68 0.17
CA THR A 360 -19.63 12.47 1.14
C THR A 360 -19.36 13.97 1.00
N ALA A 361 -18.10 14.38 0.83
CA ALA A 361 -17.76 15.78 0.59
C ALA A 361 -18.44 16.32 -0.68
N GLY A 362 -18.46 15.53 -1.76
CA GLY A 362 -19.20 15.88 -2.97
C GLY A 362 -20.71 15.94 -2.77
N ALA A 363 -21.29 15.02 -1.99
CA ALA A 363 -22.71 15.00 -1.65
C ALA A 363 -23.12 16.23 -0.82
N LEU A 364 -22.31 16.64 0.16
CA LEU A 364 -22.55 17.86 0.94
C LEU A 364 -22.61 19.09 0.03
N HIS A 365 -21.65 19.24 -0.88
CA HIS A 365 -21.66 20.35 -1.83
C HIS A 365 -22.85 20.25 -2.81
N ALA A 366 -23.22 19.04 -3.24
CA ALA A 366 -24.40 18.86 -4.09
C ALA A 366 -25.69 19.28 -3.38
N LEU A 367 -25.84 19.00 -2.09
CA LEU A 367 -26.98 19.44 -1.28
C LEU A 367 -27.05 20.97 -1.24
N GLU A 368 -25.92 21.65 -1.00
CA GLU A 368 -25.85 23.12 -1.05
C GLU A 368 -26.33 23.67 -2.40
N THR A 369 -25.88 23.09 -3.53
CA THR A 369 -26.30 23.52 -4.88
C THR A 369 -27.76 23.23 -5.22
N LEU A 370 -28.43 22.40 -4.41
CA LEU A 370 -29.84 22.05 -4.55
C LEU A 370 -30.72 22.79 -3.52
N ASP A 371 -30.15 23.75 -2.77
CA ASP A 371 -30.80 24.45 -1.67
C ASP A 371 -31.34 23.50 -0.58
N LEU A 372 -30.59 22.42 -0.30
CA LEU A 372 -30.90 21.43 0.73
C LEU A 372 -29.88 21.48 1.88
N GLU A 373 -30.35 21.18 3.08
CA GLU A 373 -29.58 21.21 4.31
C GLU A 373 -29.24 19.80 4.82
N ALA A 374 -27.95 19.47 4.88
CA ALA A 374 -27.49 18.26 5.56
C ALA A 374 -27.88 18.29 7.06
N GLY A 375 -28.24 17.14 7.61
CA GLY A 375 -28.73 16.99 8.99
C GLY A 375 -30.22 17.30 9.17
N LYS A 376 -30.84 18.06 8.24
CA LYS A 376 -32.27 18.40 8.23
C LYS A 376 -33.03 17.66 7.14
N ASP A 377 -32.67 17.87 5.88
CA ASP A 377 -33.32 17.23 4.74
C ASP A 377 -32.80 15.81 4.51
N VAL A 378 -31.50 15.60 4.77
CA VAL A 378 -30.83 14.30 4.71
C VAL A 378 -29.85 14.18 5.85
N LYS A 379 -29.97 13.12 6.65
CA LYS A 379 -28.98 12.82 7.69
C LYS A 379 -27.89 11.93 7.14
N ILE A 380 -26.64 12.23 7.44
CA ILE A 380 -25.50 11.55 6.84
C ILE A 380 -24.69 10.85 7.93
N VAL A 381 -24.48 9.55 7.76
CA VAL A 381 -23.40 8.81 8.40
C VAL A 381 -22.35 8.53 7.34
N SER A 382 -21.09 8.86 7.62
CA SER A 382 -20.00 8.70 6.66
C SER A 382 -18.78 8.04 7.27
N HIS A 383 -18.09 7.20 6.49
CA HIS A 383 -16.70 6.87 6.75
C HIS A 383 -15.89 8.16 6.99
N ALA A 384 -15.04 8.15 8.00
CA ALA A 384 -14.16 9.27 8.29
C ALA A 384 -12.81 8.78 8.76
N ASN A 385 -11.83 9.65 8.65
CA ASN A 385 -10.46 9.38 9.03
C ASN A 385 -10.05 10.28 10.19
N LYS A 386 -9.57 9.69 11.28
CA LYS A 386 -9.04 10.47 12.41
C LYS A 386 -7.89 11.35 11.94
N GLY A 387 -7.93 12.63 12.31
CA GLY A 387 -6.98 13.64 11.83
C GLY A 387 -7.32 14.23 10.45
N SER A 388 -8.43 13.84 9.83
CA SER A 388 -9.00 14.51 8.65
C SER A 388 -10.09 15.50 9.07
N ASN A 389 -10.06 16.71 8.51
CA ASN A 389 -11.10 17.73 8.69
C ASN A 389 -11.97 17.91 7.43
N LEU A 390 -12.12 16.84 6.62
CA LEU A 390 -12.76 16.91 5.30
C LEU A 390 -14.18 17.49 5.33
N PHE A 391 -14.93 17.22 6.41
CA PHE A 391 -16.31 17.69 6.54
C PHE A 391 -16.47 19.04 7.24
N GLY A 392 -15.39 19.63 7.76
CA GLY A 392 -15.44 20.88 8.51
C GLY A 392 -16.50 20.87 9.62
N SER A 393 -17.42 21.84 9.58
CA SER A 393 -18.54 21.96 10.53
C SER A 393 -19.85 21.33 10.05
N ALA A 394 -19.85 20.58 8.94
CA ALA A 394 -21.05 19.94 8.44
C ALA A 394 -21.60 18.93 9.46
N PRO A 395 -22.93 18.82 9.62
CA PRO A 395 -23.57 17.95 10.62
C PRO A 395 -23.57 16.48 10.17
N VAL A 396 -22.39 15.89 10.00
CA VAL A 396 -22.18 14.50 9.60
C VAL A 396 -21.84 13.66 10.82
N MET A 397 -22.54 12.54 11.01
CA MET A 397 -22.13 11.48 11.93
C MET A 397 -20.98 10.69 11.30
N ARG A 398 -19.88 10.53 12.01
CA ARG A 398 -18.63 10.00 11.46
C ARG A 398 -18.36 8.60 11.99
N LEU A 399 -18.23 7.61 11.10
CA LEU A 399 -17.64 6.32 11.39
C LEU A 399 -16.12 6.47 11.25
N GLU A 400 -15.48 6.95 12.32
CA GLU A 400 -14.07 7.34 12.32
C GLU A 400 -13.16 6.12 12.48
N ILE A 401 -12.28 5.92 11.49
CA ILE A 401 -11.17 4.97 11.50
C ILE A 401 -9.90 5.73 11.86
N ASP A 402 -9.01 5.13 12.66
CA ASP A 402 -7.66 5.64 12.89
C ASP A 402 -6.65 4.94 11.97
N PRO A 403 -6.11 5.63 10.93
CA PRO A 403 -5.10 5.03 10.06
C PRO A 403 -3.80 4.68 10.79
N VAL A 404 -3.54 5.27 11.96
CA VAL A 404 -2.38 4.93 12.80
C VAL A 404 -2.55 3.54 13.42
N GLU A 405 -3.77 3.13 13.78
CA GLU A 405 -4.02 1.76 14.26
C GLU A 405 -3.75 0.73 13.16
N VAL A 406 -4.11 1.05 11.91
CA VAL A 406 -3.77 0.21 10.75
C VAL A 406 -2.25 0.11 10.59
N ALA A 407 -1.55 1.25 10.59
CA ALA A 407 -0.09 1.29 10.46
C ALA A 407 0.62 0.49 11.55
N ARG A 408 0.23 0.68 12.81
CA ARG A 408 0.77 -0.06 13.95
C ARG A 408 0.56 -1.55 13.80
N GLY A 409 -0.67 -1.96 13.47
CA GLY A 409 -0.98 -3.36 13.24
C GLY A 409 -0.12 -4.00 12.14
N MET A 410 0.16 -3.27 11.05
CA MET A 410 1.03 -3.77 10.00
C MET A 410 2.49 -3.93 10.47
N ILE A 411 3.01 -2.94 11.21
CA ILE A 411 4.38 -2.95 11.75
C ILE A 411 4.55 -4.08 12.79
N GLU A 412 3.62 -4.22 13.73
CA GLU A 412 3.65 -5.29 14.74
C GLU A 412 3.60 -6.68 14.09
N MET A 413 2.79 -6.85 13.05
CA MET A 413 2.73 -8.13 12.31
C MET A 413 4.03 -8.43 11.58
N ILE A 414 4.61 -7.46 10.87
CA ILE A 414 5.86 -7.70 10.12
C ILE A 414 7.02 -7.95 11.08
N ASP A 415 7.06 -7.29 12.24
CA ASP A 415 8.04 -7.57 13.29
C ASP A 415 7.97 -9.01 13.80
N CYS A 416 6.77 -9.50 14.11
CA CYS A 416 6.58 -10.87 14.53
C CYS A 416 7.15 -11.84 13.49
N LEU A 417 6.83 -11.64 12.21
CA LEU A 417 7.32 -12.50 11.14
C LEU A 417 8.84 -12.40 10.94
N LEU A 418 9.39 -11.19 11.01
CA LEU A 418 10.83 -10.93 10.91
C LEU A 418 11.64 -11.56 12.06
N GLU A 419 11.01 -11.78 13.21
CA GLU A 419 11.58 -12.54 14.33
C GLU A 419 11.39 -14.07 14.20
N GLY A 420 10.79 -14.54 13.11
CA GLY A 420 10.46 -15.95 12.92
C GLY A 420 9.29 -16.43 13.79
N LYS A 421 8.51 -15.50 14.35
CA LYS A 421 7.29 -15.78 15.14
C LYS A 421 6.06 -15.67 14.25
N GLN A 422 4.94 -16.16 14.76
CA GLN A 422 3.63 -15.94 14.16
C GLN A 422 2.93 -14.78 14.87
N PRO A 423 2.28 -13.85 14.14
CA PRO A 423 1.43 -12.85 14.75
C PRO A 423 0.33 -13.47 15.61
N VAL A 424 -0.08 -12.79 16.68
CA VAL A 424 -1.14 -13.24 17.61
C VAL A 424 -2.45 -13.51 16.87
N THR A 425 -2.76 -12.68 15.87
CA THR A 425 -3.85 -12.89 14.92
C THR A 425 -3.34 -12.81 13.50
N GLN A 426 -3.85 -13.67 12.63
CA GLN A 426 -3.59 -13.60 11.19
C GLN A 426 -4.42 -12.52 10.49
N VAL A 427 -5.48 -12.04 11.13
CA VAL A 427 -6.37 -11.00 10.62
C VAL A 427 -6.65 -9.99 11.73
N LEU A 428 -6.11 -8.78 11.59
CA LEU A 428 -6.47 -7.66 12.45
C LEU A 428 -7.55 -6.83 11.75
N ARG A 429 -8.70 -6.72 12.40
CA ARG A 429 -9.81 -5.88 11.93
C ARG A 429 -9.81 -4.59 12.72
N VAL A 430 -9.61 -3.46 12.04
CA VAL A 430 -9.69 -2.12 12.65
C VAL A 430 -11.13 -1.65 12.57
N ALA A 431 -11.76 -1.53 13.73
CA ALA A 431 -13.16 -1.13 13.85
C ALA A 431 -13.30 0.39 13.89
N PRO A 432 -14.34 0.96 13.25
CA PRO A 432 -14.64 2.38 13.35
C PRO A 432 -15.23 2.73 14.73
N GLN A 433 -15.10 4.00 15.10
CA GLN A 433 -15.84 4.60 16.22
C GLN A 433 -16.89 5.57 15.67
N LEU A 434 -18.12 5.50 16.18
CA LEU A 434 -19.15 6.46 15.83
C LEU A 434 -18.96 7.76 16.61
N ILE A 435 -18.69 8.85 15.89
CA ILE A 435 -18.57 10.20 16.42
C ILE A 435 -19.76 11.03 15.93
N LEU A 436 -20.58 11.50 16.87
CA LEU A 436 -21.69 12.40 16.57
C LEU A 436 -21.16 13.80 16.22
N PRO A 437 -21.85 14.56 15.33
CA PRO A 437 -21.49 15.94 15.09
C PRO A 437 -21.55 16.73 16.40
N ASN A 438 -20.61 17.65 16.60
CA ASN A 438 -20.67 18.57 17.73
C ASN A 438 -21.97 19.37 17.62
N VAL A 439 -22.95 19.03 18.45
CA VAL A 439 -24.12 19.88 18.64
C VAL A 439 -23.56 21.14 19.27
N ALA A 440 -23.46 22.21 18.47
CA ALA A 440 -23.32 23.55 19.00
C ALA A 440 -24.59 23.84 19.81
N THR A 441 -24.62 23.36 21.05
CA THR A 441 -25.44 23.98 22.08
C THR A 441 -25.01 25.44 22.10
N GLY A 442 -26.02 26.32 22.01
CA GLY A 442 -25.91 27.68 21.48
C GLY A 442 -24.64 28.41 21.88
N PHE A 443 -24.13 29.17 20.92
CA PHE A 443 -23.12 30.21 21.07
C PHE A 443 -23.28 30.93 22.42
N ILE A 444 -22.52 30.52 23.44
CA ILE A 444 -22.25 31.36 24.60
C ILE A 444 -21.14 32.29 24.11
N PRO A 445 -21.40 33.59 23.90
CA PRO A 445 -20.34 34.49 23.50
C PRO A 445 -19.26 34.45 24.60
N ASN A 446 -18.08 33.96 24.24
CA ASN A 446 -16.92 34.01 25.11
C ASN A 446 -16.66 35.47 25.45
N HIS A 447 -16.77 35.80 26.74
CA HIS A 447 -16.25 37.03 27.33
C HIS A 447 -14.73 37.10 27.09
N SER A 448 -14.33 37.55 25.90
CA SER A 448 -12.94 37.87 25.56
C SER A 448 -12.77 39.22 24.87
N ASP A 449 -13.86 39.97 24.68
CA ASP A 449 -13.80 41.37 24.20
C ASP A 449 -13.50 42.40 25.30
N ASN A 450 -13.32 41.99 26.56
CA ASN A 450 -12.99 42.92 27.67
C ASN A 450 -11.50 43.05 28.00
N VAL A 451 -10.58 42.44 27.23
CA VAL A 451 -9.13 42.60 27.46
C VAL A 451 -8.51 43.67 26.53
N ALA A 452 -9.21 44.11 25.48
CA ALA A 452 -8.77 45.21 24.63
C ALA A 452 -9.02 46.60 25.23
N ALA A 453 -9.99 46.75 26.14
CA ALA A 453 -10.29 48.03 26.81
C ALA A 453 -9.34 48.35 27.99
N ALA A 454 -8.60 47.38 28.52
CA ALA A 454 -7.75 47.56 29.70
C ALA A 454 -6.25 47.82 29.40
N ARG A 455 -5.86 47.96 28.12
CA ARG A 455 -4.47 48.22 27.69
C ARG A 455 -4.22 49.61 27.09
N ALA A 456 -5.22 50.48 27.04
CA ALA A 456 -5.08 51.85 26.55
C ALA A 456 -4.78 52.91 27.65
N GLU A 457 -4.77 52.55 28.94
CA GLU A 457 -4.54 53.51 30.05
C GLU A 457 -3.14 53.49 30.67
N LYS A 458 -2.16 52.80 30.07
CA LYS A 458 -0.77 52.83 30.55
C LYS A 458 0.19 53.21 29.43
N ASN A 459 0.14 54.47 29.02
CA ASN A 459 1.25 55.18 28.37
C ASN A 459 0.98 56.69 28.39
N LEU A 460 1.31 57.34 29.51
CA LEU A 460 1.51 58.78 29.57
C LEU A 460 2.94 59.02 30.10
N PRO A 461 3.77 59.81 29.40
CA PRO A 461 5.17 60.01 29.78
C PRO A 461 5.31 60.94 30.98
N VAL A 462 6.28 60.63 31.84
CA VAL A 462 6.66 61.43 33.01
C VAL A 462 7.71 62.48 32.65
N ALA A 463 7.50 63.70 33.20
CA ALA A 463 8.45 64.79 33.52
C ALA A 463 8.77 65.89 32.47
N PRO A 464 9.09 67.14 32.90
CA PRO A 464 9.56 67.51 34.24
C PRO A 464 8.96 68.77 34.91
N ASP A 465 9.24 68.82 36.21
CA ASP A 465 9.50 69.93 37.14
C ASP A 465 9.26 71.39 36.68
N GLY A 466 8.60 72.18 37.54
CA GLY A 466 8.33 73.59 37.27
C GLY A 466 7.48 74.30 38.34
N SER A 467 8.18 74.85 39.32
CA SER A 467 7.73 75.72 40.41
C SER A 467 6.74 76.86 40.09
N ALA A 468 5.78 77.04 41.01
CA ALA A 468 5.31 78.31 41.61
C ALA A 468 4.70 79.45 40.75
N LYS A 469 3.41 79.77 40.99
CA LYS A 469 2.94 80.95 41.78
C LYS A 469 1.42 81.20 41.59
N LYS A 470 0.83 81.62 42.71
CA LYS A 470 -0.51 82.21 42.99
C LYS A 470 -0.91 83.43 42.11
N PRO A 471 -2.14 83.99 42.23
CA PRO A 471 -3.15 83.84 43.28
C PRO A 471 -4.46 83.15 42.89
#